data_AF-A0A7C1UUD9-F1
#
_entry.id   AF-A0A7C1UUD9-F1
#
_cell.length_a   1.000
_cell.length_b   1.000
_cell.length_c   1.000
_cell.angle_alpha   90.00
_cell.angle_beta   90.00
_cell.angle_gamma   90.00
#
_symmetry.space_group_name_H-M   'P 1'
#
loop_
_entity.id
_entity.type
_entity.pdbx_description
1 polymer ?
#
loop_
_entity_poly.entity_id
_entity_poly.type
_entity_poly.pdbx_seq_one_letter_code
_entity_poly.pdbx_strand_id
1 'polypeptide(L)' 'EVTDYTRLFSEAREVAISRMIENAISVGADAVVNVRLVSSMISQGMSELLAYGTAVKLDKEKNEANK' A
#
# COMPACT_ATOMS: atom_id res chain seq x y z
N GLU A 1 14.03 -20.66 10.77
CA GLU A 1 12.99 -20.02 9.93
C GLU A 1 12.91 -20.75 8.60
N VAL A 2 11.72 -20.93 8.05
CA VAL A 2 11.56 -21.46 6.68
C VAL A 2 11.78 -20.28 5.74
N THR A 3 13.03 -20.09 5.28
CA THR A 3 13.46 -18.93 4.49
C THR A 3 12.57 -18.66 3.27
N ASP A 4 12.04 -19.72 2.65
CA ASP A 4 11.13 -19.61 1.51
C ASP A 4 9.75 -19.06 1.89
N TYR A 5 9.25 -19.35 3.08
CA TYR A 5 7.99 -18.79 3.58
C TYR A 5 8.12 -17.28 3.83
N THR A 6 9.23 -16.84 4.41
CA THR A 6 9.54 -15.41 4.61
C THR A 6 9.68 -14.68 3.27
N ARG A 7 10.27 -15.32 2.25
CA ARG A 7 10.39 -14.75 0.90
C ARG A 7 9.02 -14.59 0.24
N LEU A 8 8.21 -15.65 0.23
CA LEU A 8 6.86 -15.62 -0.34
C LEU A 8 5.98 -14.57 0.33
N PHE A 9 6.07 -14.44 1.66
CA PHE A 9 5.33 -13.41 2.39
C PHE A 9 5.79 -12.00 2.02
N SER A 10 7.09 -11.81 1.79
CA SER A 10 7.65 -10.53 1.34
C SER A 10 7.18 -10.17 -0.07
N GLU A 11 7.19 -11.13 -0.99
CA GLU A 11 6.68 -10.94 -2.36
C GLU A 11 5.17 -10.62 -2.36
N ALA A 12 4.38 -11.36 -1.56
CA ALA A 12 2.95 -11.09 -1.41
C ALA A 12 2.68 -9.66 -0.89
N ARG A 13 3.55 -9.16 -0.01
CA ARG A 13 3.50 -7.77 0.48
C ARG A 13 3.76 -6.74 -0.59
N GLU A 14 4.75 -6.96 -1.43
CA GLU A 14 5.02 -6.06 -2.55
C GLU A 14 3.86 -6.02 -3.54
N VAL A 15 3.28 -7.18 -3.86
CA VAL A 15 2.12 -7.27 -4.75
C VAL A 15 0.90 -6.54 -4.17
N ALA A 16 0.61 -6.71 -2.88
CA ALA A 16 -0.53 -6.04 -2.24
C ALA A 16 -0.35 -4.51 -2.26
N ILE A 17 0.86 -4.01 -1.99
CA ILE A 17 1.18 -2.58 -2.05
C ILE A 17 1.08 -2.06 -3.49
N SER A 18 1.62 -2.77 -4.48
CA SER A 18 1.54 -2.37 -5.89
C SER A 18 0.10 -2.19 -6.35
N ARG A 19 -0.77 -3.14 -6.04
CA ARG A 19 -2.21 -3.05 -6.36
C ARG A 19 -2.90 -1.86 -5.71
N MET A 20 -2.56 -1.55 -4.45
CA MET A 20 -3.10 -0.36 -3.77
C MET A 20 -2.64 0.93 -4.45
N ILE A 21 -1.37 1.00 -4.87
CA ILE A 21 -0.82 2.15 -5.59
C ILE A 21 -1.47 2.30 -6.98
N GLU A 22 -1.61 1.21 -7.73
CA GLU A 22 -2.29 1.20 -9.05
C GLU A 22 -3.73 1.73 -8.94
N ASN A 23 -4.45 1.34 -7.89
CA ASN A 23 -5.80 1.86 -7.61
C ASN A 23 -5.78 3.36 -7.26
N ALA A 24 -4.77 3.85 -6.54
CA ALA A 24 -4.64 5.27 -6.25
C ALA A 24 -4.29 6.09 -7.51
N ILE A 25 -3.42 5.55 -8.37
CA ILE A 25 -3.06 6.16 -9.66
C ILE A 25 -4.28 6.23 -10.59
N SER A 26 -5.11 5.19 -10.64
CA SER A 26 -6.27 5.15 -11.53
C SER A 26 -7.33 6.21 -11.20
N VAL A 27 -7.38 6.69 -9.95
CA VAL A 27 -8.22 7.82 -9.52
C VAL A 27 -7.49 9.17 -9.53
N GLY A 28 -6.25 9.20 -10.04
CA GLY A 28 -5.43 10.40 -10.18
C GLY A 28 -4.91 10.96 -8.85
N ALA A 29 -4.69 10.13 -7.84
CA ALA A 29 -4.11 10.55 -6.58
C ALA A 29 -2.58 10.74 -6.68
N ASP A 30 -2.03 11.62 -5.86
CA ASP A 30 -0.60 11.88 -5.76
C ASP A 30 0.07 11.00 -4.67
N ALA A 31 -0.71 10.59 -3.66
CA ALA A 31 -0.23 9.78 -2.55
C ALA A 31 -1.34 8.90 -1.94
N VAL A 32 -0.93 7.89 -1.17
CA VAL A 32 -1.81 7.12 -0.27
C VAL A 32 -1.36 7.35 1.16
N VAL A 33 -2.25 7.87 2.00
CA VAL A 33 -1.98 8.17 3.42
C VAL A 33 -2.70 7.19 4.35
N ASN A 34 -2.26 7.12 5.61
CA ASN A 34 -2.79 6.18 6.62
C ASN A 34 -2.77 4.72 6.11
N VAL A 35 -1.66 4.34 5.47
CA VAL A 35 -1.45 2.99 4.93
C VAL A 35 -1.41 1.97 6.06
N ARG A 36 -2.16 0.89 5.91
CA ARG A 36 -2.19 -0.25 6.82
C ARG A 36 -2.01 -1.54 6.06
N LEU A 37 -1.22 -2.44 6.65
CA LEU A 37 -1.08 -3.80 6.19
C LEU A 37 -1.69 -4.72 7.25
N VAL A 38 -2.57 -5.60 6.80
CA VAL A 38 -3.22 -6.60 7.66
C VAL A 38 -2.95 -7.97 7.07
N SER A 39 -2.62 -8.92 7.92
CA SER A 39 -2.42 -10.32 7.56
C SER A 39 -3.36 -11.16 8.41
N SER A 40 -3.98 -12.17 7.82
CA SER A 40 -4.82 -13.13 8.54
C SER A 40 -4.61 -14.53 7.99
N MET A 41 -4.47 -15.53 8.87
CA MET A 41 -4.43 -16.92 8.44
C MET A 41 -5.82 -17.34 7.96
N ILE A 42 -5.90 -17.85 6.73
CA ILE A 42 -7.15 -18.40 6.17
C ILE A 42 -7.18 -19.92 6.34
N SER A 43 -6.02 -20.58 6.28
CA SER A 43 -5.85 -22.02 6.50
C SER A 43 -4.46 -22.34 7.04
N GLN A 44 -4.21 -23.58 7.43
CA GLN A 44 -2.91 -24.01 7.93
C GLN A 44 -1.84 -23.77 6.84
N GLY A 45 -0.90 -22.87 7.12
CA GLY A 45 0.18 -22.50 6.19
C GLY A 45 -0.24 -21.52 5.09
N MET A 46 -1.47 -20.99 5.09
CA MET A 46 -1.95 -20.01 4.13
C MET A 46 -2.46 -18.74 4.83
N SER A 47 -1.91 -17.59 4.45
CA SER A 47 -2.31 -16.28 4.97
C SER A 47 -2.76 -15.36 3.85
N GLU A 48 -3.80 -14.58 4.12
CA GLU A 48 -4.13 -13.38 3.36
C GLU A 48 -3.19 -12.25 3.74
N LEU A 49 -2.98 -11.33 2.79
CA LEU A 49 -2.38 -10.04 3.05
C LEU A 49 -3.17 -8.94 2.33
N LEU A 50 -3.60 -7.94 3.08
CA LEU A 50 -4.34 -6.78 2.60
C LEU A 50 -3.53 -5.51 2.84
N ALA A 51 -3.42 -4.65 1.83
CA ALA A 51 -2.89 -3.30 1.94
C ALA A 51 -4.00 -2.29 1.57
N TYR A 52 -4.24 -1.31 2.43
CA TYR A 52 -5.22 -0.25 2.20
C TYR A 52 -4.79 1.07 2.83
N GLY A 53 -5.38 2.17 2.35
CA GLY A 53 -5.14 3.52 2.82
C GLY A 53 -6.10 4.51 2.16
N THR A 54 -5.82 5.80 2.28
CA THR A 54 -6.63 6.87 1.68
C THR A 54 -5.86 7.53 0.55
N ALA A 55 -6.38 7.46 -0.67
CA ALA A 55 -5.81 8.14 -1.83
C ALA A 55 -6.10 9.66 -1.72
N VAL A 56 -5.06 10.50 -1.86
CA VAL A 56 -5.17 11.95 -1.70
C VAL A 56 -4.52 12.70 -2.86
N LYS A 57 -5.05 13.89 -3.16
CA LYS A 57 -4.35 14.88 -3.98
C LYS A 57 -3.64 15.87 -3.09
N LEU A 58 -2.40 16.19 -3.45
CA LEU A 58 -1.62 17.20 -2.75
C LEU A 58 -1.88 18.53 -3.42
N ASP A 59 -2.41 19.48 -2.67
CA ASP A 59 -2.42 20.86 -3.15
C ASP A 59 -0.97 21.35 -3.13
N LYS A 60 -0.52 21.91 -4.24
CA LYS A 60 0.78 22.57 -4.24
C LYS A 60 0.57 23.82 -3.41
N GLU A 61 1.35 24.00 -2.34
CA GLU A 61 1.37 25.28 -1.65
C GLU A 61 1.54 26.36 -2.73
N LYS A 62 0.55 27.23 -2.86
CA LYS A 62 0.73 28.52 -3.49
C LYS A 62 1.70 29.30 -2.61
N ASN A 63 3.00 29.04 -2.77
CA ASN A 63 4.03 30.01 -2.42
C ASN A 63 3.99 31.13 -3.46
N GLU A 64 2.89 31.88 -3.43
CA GLU A 64 2.74 33.15 -4.12
C GLU A 64 2.78 34.26 -3.06
N ALA A 65 3.59 35.27 -3.35
CA ALA A 65 3.15 36.65 -3.20
C ALA A 65 2.86 37.17 -1.79
N ASN A 66 3.80 36.97 -0.86
CA ASN A 66 3.97 37.90 0.26
C ASN A 66 5.37 38.54 0.27
N LYS A 67 5.83 38.95 -0.92
CA LYS A 67 6.94 39.88 -1.09
C LYS A 67 6.63 40.87 -2.21
#